data_AF-A0A0W8FZP4-F1
#
_entry.id   AF-A0A0W8FZP4-F1
#
_cell.length_a   1.000
_cell.length_b   1.000
_cell.length_c   1.000
_cell.angle_alpha   90.00
_cell.angle_beta   90.00
_cell.angle_gamma   90.00
#
_symmetry.space_group_name_H-M   'P 1'
#
loop_
_entity.id
_entity.type
_entity.pdbx_description
1 polymer ?
#
loop_
_entity_poly.entity_id
_entity_poly.type
_entity_poly.pdbx_seq_one_letter_code
_entity_poly.pdbx_strand_id
1 'polypeptide(L)' 'MEDSLQSGINEMLSTLKSKGYQENVDFVWVKDELAEHNESAWAKRTRNFLKQFYKNESK' A
#
# COMPACT_ATOMS: atom_id res chain seq x y z
N MET A 1 -9.77 4.66 15.53
CA MET A 1 -10.19 4.99 14.14
C MET A 1 -9.34 4.22 13.13
N GLU A 2 -8.04 4.10 13.32
CA GLU A 2 -7.18 3.32 12.42
C GLU A 2 -7.38 1.80 12.57
N ASP A 3 -7.54 1.29 13.79
CA ASP A 3 -7.78 -0.14 14.02
C ASP A 3 -9.10 -0.64 13.41
N SER A 4 -10.12 0.22 13.34
CA SER A 4 -11.39 -0.09 12.67
C SER A 4 -11.26 -0.17 11.15
N LEU A 5 -10.26 0.48 10.55
CA LEU A 5 -9.97 0.39 9.12
C LEU A 5 -9.10 -0.82 8.77
N GLN A 6 -8.30 -1.29 9.74
CA GLN A 6 -7.37 -2.40 9.52
C GLN A 6 -8.07 -3.69 9.10
N SER A 7 -9.30 -3.95 9.59
CA SER A 7 -10.08 -5.13 9.17
C SER A 7 -10.40 -5.10 7.68
N GLY A 8 -10.88 -3.98 7.15
CA GLY A 8 -11.15 -3.81 5.71
C GLY A 8 -9.89 -3.84 4.86
N ILE A 9 -8.78 -3.27 5.37
CA ILE A 9 -7.47 -3.38 4.71
C ILE A 9 -7.02 -4.84 4.63
N ASN A 10 -7.17 -5.61 5.72
CA ASN A 10 -6.81 -7.02 5.75
C ASN A 10 -7.63 -7.84 4.74
N GLU A 11 -8.94 -7.56 4.64
CA GLU A 11 -9.83 -8.20 3.66
C GLU A 11 -9.39 -7.89 2.22
N MET A 12 -9.06 -6.63 1.93
CA MET A 12 -8.54 -6.22 0.63
C MET A 12 -7.24 -6.94 0.28
N LEU A 13 -6.27 -6.96 1.20
CA LEU A 13 -4.98 -7.63 0.97
C LEU A 13 -5.15 -9.13 0.76
N SER A 14 -6.02 -9.77 1.54
CA SER A 14 -6.38 -11.18 1.35
C SER A 14 -6.98 -11.44 -0.02
N THR A 15 -7.91 -10.57 -0.46
CA THR A 15 -8.57 -10.68 -1.76
C THR A 15 -7.59 -10.47 -2.93
N LEU A 16 -6.64 -9.55 -2.80
CA LEU A 16 -5.59 -9.37 -3.81
C LEU A 16 -4.74 -10.64 -3.95
N LYS A 17 -4.28 -11.18 -2.82
CA LYS A 17 -3.47 -12.40 -2.80
C LYS A 17 -4.22 -13.62 -3.36
N SER A 18 -5.50 -13.78 -3.01
CA SER A 18 -6.31 -14.89 -3.51
C SER A 18 -6.58 -14.82 -5.02
N LYS A 19 -6.54 -13.61 -5.61
CA LYS A 19 -6.62 -13.39 -7.05
C LYS A 19 -5.28 -13.53 -7.78
N GLY A 20 -4.19 -13.85 -7.05
CA GLY A 20 -2.86 -14.07 -7.61
C GLY A 20 -1.99 -12.81 -7.71
N TYR A 21 -2.46 -11.66 -7.21
CA TYR A 21 -1.63 -10.46 -7.15
C TYR A 21 -0.51 -10.61 -6.12
N GLN A 22 0.70 -10.18 -6.49
CA GLN A 22 1.90 -10.30 -5.69
C GLN A 22 2.33 -8.94 -5.13
N GLU A 23 2.61 -8.91 -3.83
CA GLU A 23 3.12 -7.73 -3.16
C GLU A 23 4.55 -7.40 -3.66
N ASN A 24 4.84 -6.12 -3.87
CA ASN A 24 6.05 -5.57 -4.52
C ASN A 24 6.19 -5.87 -6.02
N VAL A 25 5.23 -6.56 -6.63
CA VAL A 25 5.12 -6.73 -8.09
C VAL A 25 3.93 -5.93 -8.59
N ASP A 26 2.74 -6.27 -8.10
CA ASP A 26 1.47 -5.69 -8.55
C ASP A 26 0.92 -4.62 -7.60
N PHE A 27 1.22 -4.70 -6.31
CA PHE A 27 0.83 -3.68 -5.32
C PHE A 27 1.86 -3.51 -4.21
N VAL A 28 1.79 -2.38 -3.50
CA VAL A 28 2.56 -2.12 -2.26
C VAL A 28 1.60 -1.75 -1.13
N TRP A 29 1.89 -2.25 0.07
CA TRP A 29 1.18 -1.88 1.26
C TRP A 29 2.15 -1.32 2.30
N VAL A 30 1.82 -0.17 2.89
CA VAL A 30 2.67 0.50 3.88
C VAL A 30 1.79 1.04 4.99
N LYS A 31 2.08 0.61 6.23
CA LYS A 31 1.50 1.17 7.44
C LYS A 31 2.57 1.98 8.17
N ASP A 32 2.25 3.22 8.49
CA ASP A 32 3.10 4.10 9.29
C ASP A 32 2.34 4.42 10.58
N GLU A 33 2.70 3.71 11.66
CA GLU A 33 2.00 3.78 12.95
C GLU A 33 2.18 5.13 13.66
N LEU A 34 3.11 5.97 13.18
CA LEU A 34 3.41 7.28 13.75
C LEU A 34 2.93 8.42 12.86
N ALA A 35 2.31 8.12 11.72
CA ALA A 35 1.83 9.15 10.81
C ALA A 35 0.58 9.83 11.36
N GLU A 36 0.54 11.15 11.22
CA GLU A 36 -0.70 11.90 11.43
C GLU A 36 -1.73 11.57 10.35
N HIS A 37 -3.02 11.68 10.71
CA HIS A 37 -4.13 11.49 9.79
C HIS A 37 -4.35 12.74 8.92
N ASN A 38 -3.42 13.03 8.01
CA ASN A 38 -3.53 14.15 7.07
C ASN A 38 -2.86 13.85 5.72
N GLU A 39 -3.25 14.62 4.70
CA GLU A 39 -2.76 14.46 3.32
C GLU A 39 -1.24 14.62 3.20
N SER A 40 -0.64 15.54 3.97
CA SER A 40 0.81 15.78 3.96
C SER A 40 1.59 14.55 4.43
N ALA A 41 1.13 13.87 5.48
CA ALA A 41 1.72 12.61 5.93
C ALA A 41 1.53 11.50 4.90
N TRP A 42 0.38 11.47 4.21
CA TRP A 42 0.08 10.48 3.19
C TRP A 42 0.94 10.66 1.93
N ALA A 43 1.16 11.89 1.49
CA ALA A 43 1.95 12.23 0.32
C ALA A 43 3.41 11.75 0.40
N LYS A 44 3.97 11.64 1.62
CA LYS A 44 5.34 11.10 1.84
C LYS A 44 5.49 9.66 1.31
N ARG A 45 4.39 8.91 1.20
CA ARG A 45 4.39 7.50 0.73
C ARG A 45 4.23 7.37 -0.79
N THR A 46 3.85 8.43 -1.50
CA THR A 46 3.67 8.40 -2.98
C THR A 46 4.92 7.90 -3.71
N ARG A 47 6.11 8.21 -3.17
CA ARG A 47 7.38 7.71 -3.72
C ARG A 47 7.46 6.18 -3.82
N ASN A 48 6.76 5.45 -2.95
CA ASN A 48 6.82 3.99 -2.90
C ASN A 48 6.09 3.39 -4.12
N PHE A 49 4.91 3.92 -4.43
CA PHE A 49 4.17 3.56 -5.64
C PHE A 49 4.97 3.91 -6.91
N LEU A 50 5.54 5.13 -6.99
CA LEU A 50 6.34 5.54 -8.14
C LEU A 50 7.56 4.62 -8.35
N LYS A 51 8.25 4.26 -7.27
CA LYS A 51 9.36 3.29 -7.34
C LYS A 51 8.91 1.94 -7.89
N GLN A 52 7.77 1.43 -7.44
CA GLN A 52 7.23 0.17 -7.95
C GLN A 52 6.90 0.27 -9.44
N PHE A 53 6.18 1.31 -9.83
CA PHE A 53 5.77 1.55 -11.21
C PHE A 53 6.97 1.59 -12.17
N TYR A 54 7.97 2.44 -11.90
CA TYR A 54 9.14 2.59 -12.77
C TYR A 54 10.14 1.43 -12.69
N LYS A 55 10.16 0.66 -11.59
CA LYS A 55 10.97 -0.57 -11.51
C LYS A 55 10.49 -1.61 -12.53
N ASN A 56 9.18 -1.65 -12.78
CA ASN A 56 8.58 -2.57 -13.75
C ASN A 56 8.77 -2.10 -15.21
N GLU A 57 8.99 -0.80 -15.45
CA GLU A 57 9.27 -0.22 -16.79
C GLU A 57 10.72 -0.45 -17.28
N SER A 58 11.64 -0.85 -16.39
CA SER A 58 13.06 -1.06 -16.72
C SER A 58 13.38 -2.47 -17.21
N LYS A 59 12.39 -3.21 -17.73
CA LYS A 59 12.51 -4.63 -18.11
C LYS A 59 12.13 -4.87 -19.55
#